data_AF-A0A1G2ZC43-F1
#
_entry.id   AF-A0A1G2ZC43-F1
#
_cell.length_a   1.000
_cell.length_b   1.000
_cell.length_c   1.000
_cell.angle_alpha   90.00
_cell.angle_beta   90.00
_cell.angle_gamma   90.00
#
_symmetry.space_group_name_H-M   'P 1'
#
loop_
_entity.id
_entity.type
_entity.pdbx_description
1 polymer ?
#
loop_
_entity_poly.entity_id
_entity_poly.type
_entity_poly.pdbx_seq_one_letter_code
_entity_poly.pdbx_strand_id
1 'polypeptide(L)'
;MASESASIQLPMTLQQFLTYTGWEGDAPRERMSVALEYFQSAVPLGYLSEPVKDPVTPQGKSLGPNPWLLPRSGPTDPRPSGPDPHLVPNKTRDKAPINLCLLMQTIDFAHPVSVHLIVKGALLKAFHTARDLTGRVGRFFTLLQASPGSLAIPHDQMTGRIYEAACSFTSLASTVADAYVDWAMHRGVLPQYRHGGGLQFYVWSPELKLQPVPGPAQTPLGPVVRGSRSGT
;
A
#
# COMPACT_ATOMS: atom_id res chain seq x y z
N MET A 1 6.69 7.43 -32.61
CA MET A 1 5.40 8.14 -32.52
C MET A 1 5.00 8.16 -31.06
N ALA A 2 5.02 9.33 -30.44
CA ALA A 2 4.63 9.50 -29.04
C ALA A 2 3.12 9.24 -28.94
N SER A 3 2.72 8.24 -28.18
CA SER A 3 1.32 8.07 -27.80
C SER A 3 0.96 9.27 -26.93
N GLU A 4 0.16 10.19 -27.45
CA GLU A 4 -0.45 11.25 -26.65
C GLU A 4 -1.39 10.58 -25.65
N SER A 5 -0.86 10.21 -24.49
CA SER A 5 -1.64 9.73 -23.36
C SER A 5 -2.64 10.82 -23.01
N ALA A 6 -3.92 10.60 -23.35
CA ALA A 6 -5.00 11.51 -23.01
C ALA A 6 -4.88 11.93 -21.54
N SER A 7 -4.82 13.24 -21.27
CA SER A 7 -4.69 13.78 -19.93
C SER A 7 -5.81 13.25 -19.04
N ILE A 8 -5.45 12.60 -17.94
CA ILE A 8 -6.43 12.05 -17.00
C ILE A 8 -7.11 13.22 -16.29
N GLN A 9 -8.43 13.29 -16.44
CA GLN A 9 -9.23 14.30 -15.75
C GLN A 9 -9.71 13.71 -14.42
N LEU A 10 -9.29 14.36 -13.33
CA LEU A 10 -9.79 14.12 -11.98
C LEU A 10 -10.57 15.35 -11.50
N PRO A 11 -11.60 15.20 -10.66
CA PRO A 11 -12.11 13.92 -10.15
C PRO A 11 -12.84 13.11 -11.25
N MET A 12 -12.88 11.80 -11.07
CA MET A 12 -13.58 10.85 -11.91
C MET A 12 -14.55 9.99 -11.10
N THR A 13 -15.61 9.55 -11.76
CA THR A 13 -16.57 8.58 -11.23
C THR A 13 -15.97 7.18 -11.15
N LEU A 14 -16.56 6.30 -10.34
CA LEU A 14 -16.16 4.89 -10.29
C LEU A 14 -16.22 4.23 -11.67
N GLN A 15 -17.26 4.52 -12.48
CA GLN A 15 -17.37 3.97 -13.82
C GLN A 15 -16.22 4.42 -14.74
N GLN A 16 -15.82 5.69 -14.67
CA GLN A 16 -14.66 6.20 -15.40
C GLN A 16 -13.36 5.55 -14.92
N PHE A 17 -13.20 5.36 -13.61
CA PHE A 17 -12.04 4.66 -13.03
C PHE A 17 -11.95 3.21 -13.51
N LEU A 18 -13.05 2.46 -13.44
CA LEU A 18 -13.11 1.07 -13.91
C LEU A 18 -12.84 0.98 -15.43
N THR A 19 -13.38 1.91 -16.22
CA THR A 19 -13.13 1.98 -17.66
C THR A 19 -11.67 2.32 -17.98
N TYR A 20 -11.07 3.24 -17.21
CA TYR A 20 -9.67 3.62 -17.36
C TYR A 20 -8.72 2.47 -17.03
N THR A 21 -8.98 1.79 -15.92
CA THR A 21 -8.10 0.75 -15.38
C THR A 21 -8.33 -0.63 -15.98
N GLY A 22 -9.51 -0.88 -16.56
CA GLY A 22 -9.91 -2.24 -16.91
C GLY A 22 -10.02 -3.14 -15.68
N TRP A 23 -10.32 -2.59 -14.50
CA TRP A 23 -10.43 -3.37 -13.27
C TRP A 23 -11.62 -4.33 -13.35
N GLU A 24 -11.32 -5.61 -13.56
CA GLU A 24 -12.27 -6.72 -13.59
C GLU A 24 -12.35 -7.42 -12.22
N GLY A 25 -13.46 -8.14 -11.98
CA GLY A 25 -13.68 -8.92 -10.76
C GLY A 25 -14.86 -8.44 -9.91
N ASP A 26 -15.18 -9.21 -8.87
CA ASP A 26 -16.37 -9.02 -8.02
C ASP A 26 -16.11 -8.09 -6.82
N ALA A 27 -15.16 -7.17 -6.93
CA ALA A 27 -14.90 -6.18 -5.89
C ALA A 27 -16.18 -5.36 -5.65
N PRO A 28 -16.70 -5.29 -4.40
CA PRO A 28 -17.93 -4.57 -4.11
C PRO A 28 -17.82 -3.09 -4.50
N ARG A 29 -18.65 -2.66 -5.45
CA ARG A 29 -18.59 -1.33 -6.04
C ARG A 29 -18.79 -0.21 -5.01
N GLU A 30 -19.63 -0.42 -3.99
CA GLU A 30 -19.82 0.61 -2.96
C GLU A 30 -18.51 0.90 -2.21
N ARG A 31 -17.73 -0.14 -1.91
CA ARG A 31 -16.46 -0.02 -1.18
C ARG A 31 -15.37 0.65 -2.02
N MET A 32 -15.34 0.34 -3.32
CA MET A 32 -14.47 1.04 -4.26
C MET A 32 -14.85 2.52 -4.38
N SER A 33 -16.15 2.85 -4.39
CA SER A 33 -16.63 4.24 -4.42
C SER A 33 -16.15 5.01 -3.19
N VAL A 34 -16.27 4.43 -1.99
CA VAL A 34 -15.79 5.07 -0.74
C VAL A 34 -14.30 5.39 -0.81
N ALA A 35 -13.46 4.44 -1.25
CA ALA A 35 -12.02 4.68 -1.39
C ALA A 35 -11.72 5.77 -2.43
N LEU A 36 -12.36 5.68 -3.60
CA LEU A 36 -12.18 6.62 -4.70
C LEU A 36 -12.57 8.05 -4.31
N GLU A 37 -13.73 8.22 -3.69
CA GLU A 37 -14.22 9.52 -3.19
C GLU A 37 -13.29 10.07 -2.11
N TYR A 38 -12.84 9.23 -1.17
CA TYR A 38 -11.89 9.65 -0.16
C TYR A 38 -10.58 10.13 -0.77
N PHE A 39 -9.96 9.37 -1.68
CA PHE A 39 -8.68 9.80 -2.27
C PHE A 39 -8.84 11.12 -3.04
N GLN A 40 -9.86 11.25 -3.86
CA GLN A 40 -10.08 12.45 -4.68
C GLN A 40 -10.47 13.69 -3.87
N SER A 41 -10.90 13.52 -2.62
CA SER A 41 -11.19 14.64 -1.70
C SER A 41 -10.03 14.95 -0.75
N ALA A 42 -9.30 13.94 -0.29
CA ALA A 42 -8.24 14.10 0.72
C ALA A 42 -6.84 14.31 0.12
N VAL A 43 -6.62 13.93 -1.13
CA VAL A 43 -5.31 13.97 -1.81
C VAL A 43 -5.35 14.96 -2.97
N PRO A 44 -4.31 15.81 -3.16
CA PRO A 44 -4.24 16.72 -4.30
C PRO A 44 -4.40 15.97 -5.63
N LEU A 45 -5.34 16.43 -6.46
CA LEU A 45 -5.65 15.80 -7.74
C LEU A 45 -4.42 15.73 -8.67
N GLY A 46 -3.55 16.74 -8.62
CA GLY A 46 -2.27 16.74 -9.34
C GLY A 46 -1.45 15.49 -9.02
N TYR A 47 -1.23 15.23 -7.72
CA TYR A 47 -0.53 14.03 -7.27
C TYR A 47 -1.26 12.75 -7.72
N LEU A 48 -2.59 12.68 -7.58
CA LEU A 48 -3.34 11.49 -7.98
C LEU A 48 -3.25 11.19 -9.48
N SER A 49 -3.16 12.22 -10.32
CA SER A 49 -3.09 12.12 -11.79
C SER A 49 -1.68 11.87 -12.33
N GLU A 50 -0.64 12.00 -11.49
CA GLU A 50 0.73 11.79 -11.93
C GLU A 50 0.95 10.34 -12.39
N PRO A 51 1.48 10.16 -13.61
CA PRO A 51 1.90 8.84 -14.08
C PRO A 51 2.98 8.27 -13.19
N VAL A 52 2.80 7.02 -12.79
CA VAL A 52 3.81 6.26 -12.08
C VAL A 52 4.78 5.72 -13.12
N LYS A 53 6.06 6.00 -12.93
CA LYS A 53 7.13 5.44 -13.76
C LYS A 53 7.28 3.96 -13.44
N ASP A 54 7.58 3.16 -14.46
CA ASP A 54 7.92 1.75 -14.26
C ASP A 54 9.04 1.58 -13.23
N PRO A 55 8.98 0.54 -12.39
CA PRO A 55 10.06 0.21 -11.48
C PRO A 55 11.36 -0.01 -12.27
N VAL A 56 12.43 0.62 -11.80
CA VAL A 56 13.77 0.48 -12.37
C VAL A 56 14.67 -0.25 -11.39
N THR A 57 15.50 -1.17 -11.89
CA THR A 57 16.55 -1.80 -11.08
C THR A 57 17.52 -0.76 -10.53
N PRO A 58 18.30 -1.07 -9.47
CA PRO A 58 19.38 -0.20 -9.01
C PRO A 58 20.37 0.19 -10.11
N GLN A 59 20.50 -0.63 -11.16
CA GLN A 59 21.36 -0.39 -12.33
C GLN A 59 20.65 0.40 -13.44
N GLY A 60 19.46 0.96 -13.16
CA GLY A 60 18.70 1.78 -14.10
C GLY A 60 18.00 1.01 -15.22
N LYS A 61 17.92 -0.32 -15.14
CA LYS A 61 17.17 -1.11 -16.12
C LYS A 61 15.69 -1.01 -15.79
N SER A 62 14.87 -0.55 -16.73
CA SER A 62 13.42 -0.70 -16.63
C SER A 62 13.12 -2.19 -16.47
N LEU A 63 12.38 -2.56 -15.43
CA LEU A 63 11.86 -3.92 -15.29
C LEU A 63 10.69 -4.19 -16.24
N GLY A 64 10.40 -3.21 -17.09
CA GLY A 64 9.11 -3.11 -17.71
C GLY A 64 8.05 -2.84 -16.66
N PRO A 65 6.81 -2.76 -17.12
CA PRO A 65 5.71 -2.58 -16.23
C PRO A 65 5.26 -3.94 -15.70
N ASN A 66 5.19 -4.04 -14.38
CA ASN A 66 4.48 -5.11 -13.69
C ASN A 66 5.23 -6.48 -13.65
N PRO A 67 4.93 -7.37 -12.69
CA PRO A 67 5.88 -8.21 -11.95
C PRO A 67 6.17 -9.55 -12.65
N TRP A 68 5.96 -9.59 -13.96
CA TRP A 68 5.86 -10.80 -14.78
C TRP A 68 7.15 -11.59 -14.96
N LEU A 69 8.28 -10.99 -14.64
CA LEU A 69 9.60 -11.62 -14.77
C LEU A 69 10.06 -12.32 -13.49
N LEU A 70 9.22 -12.37 -12.46
CA LEU A 70 9.57 -12.92 -11.16
C LEU A 70 8.77 -14.18 -10.84
N PRO A 71 9.41 -15.18 -10.19
CA PRO A 71 8.90 -16.55 -10.10
C PRO A 71 7.51 -16.62 -9.48
N ARG A 72 6.62 -17.39 -10.14
CA ARG A 72 5.28 -17.71 -9.65
C ARG A 72 5.37 -18.43 -8.29
N SER A 73 4.59 -18.00 -7.31
CA SER A 73 4.16 -18.89 -6.21
C SER A 73 3.28 -20.00 -6.81
N GLY A 74 3.35 -21.20 -6.22
CA GLY A 74 2.74 -22.43 -6.75
C GLY A 74 1.21 -22.40 -6.89
N PRO A 75 0.62 -23.47 -7.47
CA PRO A 75 -0.76 -23.53 -7.95
C PRO A 75 -1.88 -23.51 -6.88
N THR A 76 -1.58 -23.28 -5.60
CA THR A 76 -2.53 -23.51 -4.49
C THR A 76 -2.91 -22.28 -3.67
N ASP A 77 -2.38 -21.09 -3.95
CA ASP A 77 -2.81 -19.89 -3.23
C ASP A 77 -4.04 -19.26 -3.90
N PRO A 78 -5.18 -19.14 -3.20
CA PRO A 78 -6.36 -18.47 -3.74
C PRO A 78 -6.00 -17.01 -4.03
N ARG A 79 -6.18 -16.63 -5.29
CA ARG A 79 -5.86 -15.30 -5.81
C ARG A 79 -6.57 -14.23 -4.96
N PRO A 80 -5.87 -13.20 -4.48
CA PRO A 80 -6.51 -12.13 -3.71
C PRO A 80 -7.40 -11.26 -4.60
N SER A 81 -8.42 -10.66 -3.97
CA SER A 81 -9.22 -9.55 -4.50
C SER A 81 -8.34 -8.31 -4.71
N GLY A 82 -7.73 -8.24 -5.88
CA GLY A 82 -7.03 -7.10 -6.46
C GLY A 82 -7.27 -7.10 -7.97
N PRO A 83 -6.82 -6.08 -8.72
CA PRO A 83 -6.87 -6.18 -10.17
C PRO A 83 -6.10 -7.43 -10.58
N ASP A 84 -6.65 -8.22 -11.50
CA ASP A 84 -5.91 -9.33 -12.09
C ASP A 84 -4.52 -8.79 -12.48
N PRO A 85 -3.41 -9.38 -12.03
CA PRO A 85 -2.09 -8.92 -12.43
C PRO A 85 -1.98 -8.79 -13.96
N HIS A 86 -2.67 -9.65 -14.75
CA HIS A 86 -2.82 -9.63 -16.24
C HIS A 86 -3.56 -8.41 -16.80
N LEU A 87 -4.25 -7.65 -15.93
CA LEU A 87 -5.07 -6.48 -16.25
C LEU A 87 -4.52 -5.19 -15.63
N VAL A 88 -3.50 -5.26 -14.78
CA VAL A 88 -2.75 -4.06 -14.40
C VAL A 88 -1.97 -3.60 -15.65
N PRO A 89 -2.18 -2.34 -16.08
CA PRO A 89 -1.94 -1.95 -17.47
C PRO A 89 -0.47 -2.06 -17.78
N ASN A 90 -0.18 -2.65 -18.93
CA ASN A 90 0.94 -2.31 -19.81
C ASN A 90 1.30 -3.50 -20.70
N LYS A 91 0.35 -3.83 -21.58
CA LYS A 91 0.71 -4.04 -22.98
C LYS A 91 1.31 -2.74 -23.51
N THR A 92 2.12 -2.80 -24.57
CA THR A 92 2.82 -1.66 -25.20
C THR A 92 1.89 -0.53 -25.71
N ARG A 93 0.58 -0.62 -25.46
CA ARG A 93 -0.47 0.32 -25.85
C ARG A 93 -1.34 0.80 -24.67
N ASP A 94 -1.15 0.28 -23.45
CA ASP A 94 -1.97 0.68 -22.32
C ASP A 94 -1.52 2.03 -21.75
N LYS A 95 -2.43 2.70 -21.03
CA LYS A 95 -2.11 3.95 -20.35
C LYS A 95 -1.28 3.65 -19.11
N ALA A 96 -0.25 4.46 -18.87
CA ALA A 96 0.57 4.31 -17.67
C ALA A 96 -0.30 4.38 -16.39
N PRO A 97 -0.06 3.54 -15.37
CA PRO A 97 -0.77 3.64 -14.12
C PRO A 97 -0.52 5.02 -13.47
N ILE A 98 -1.50 5.51 -12.72
CA ILE A 98 -1.38 6.74 -11.93
C ILE A 98 -1.34 6.44 -10.44
N ASN A 99 -0.93 7.42 -9.63
CA ASN A 99 -0.89 7.27 -8.17
C ASN A 99 -2.26 6.83 -7.59
N LEU A 100 -3.38 7.29 -8.16
CA LEU A 100 -4.71 6.81 -7.74
C LEU A 100 -4.87 5.29 -7.91
N CYS A 101 -4.40 4.72 -9.02
CA CYS A 101 -4.47 3.27 -9.25
C CYS A 101 -3.66 2.50 -8.20
N LEU A 102 -2.44 2.97 -7.90
CA LEU A 102 -1.60 2.33 -6.87
C LEU A 102 -2.25 2.37 -5.50
N LEU A 103 -2.84 3.51 -5.12
CA LEU A 103 -3.51 3.65 -3.83
C LEU A 103 -4.70 2.69 -3.73
N MET A 104 -5.52 2.59 -4.77
CA MET A 104 -6.64 1.66 -4.84
C MET A 104 -6.18 0.19 -4.78
N GLN A 105 -5.04 -0.15 -5.38
CA GLN A 105 -4.46 -1.50 -5.36
C GLN A 105 -4.00 -1.96 -3.97
N THR A 106 -3.75 -1.05 -3.03
CA THR A 106 -3.36 -1.43 -1.66
C THR A 106 -4.52 -1.96 -0.81
N ILE A 107 -5.76 -1.89 -1.32
CA ILE A 107 -6.98 -2.16 -0.57
C ILE A 107 -7.58 -3.50 -1.00
N ASP A 108 -7.85 -4.35 -0.02
CA ASP A 108 -8.67 -5.53 -0.23
C ASP A 108 -10.17 -5.16 -0.10
N PHE A 109 -10.83 -5.00 -1.25
CA PHE A 109 -12.24 -4.64 -1.29
C PHE A 109 -13.19 -5.77 -0.88
N ALA A 110 -12.72 -7.02 -0.69
CA ALA A 110 -13.53 -8.07 -0.08
C ALA A 110 -13.87 -7.78 1.39
N HIS A 111 -13.15 -6.83 2.02
CA HIS A 111 -13.39 -6.36 3.38
C HIS A 111 -13.97 -4.93 3.41
N PRO A 112 -14.57 -4.50 4.54
CA PRO A 112 -15.12 -3.16 4.67
C PRO A 112 -14.08 -2.06 4.45
N VAL A 113 -14.51 -1.01 3.74
CA VAL A 113 -13.74 0.24 3.54
C VAL A 113 -14.58 1.38 4.09
N SER A 114 -14.00 2.24 4.91
CA SER A 114 -14.73 3.35 5.53
C SER A 114 -13.84 4.55 5.81
N VAL A 115 -14.45 5.74 5.83
CA VAL A 115 -13.80 6.93 6.35
C VAL A 115 -13.92 6.91 7.86
N HIS A 116 -12.78 6.91 8.55
CA HIS A 116 -12.69 6.77 9.99
C HIS A 116 -12.17 8.06 10.63
N LEU A 117 -12.79 8.51 11.72
CA LEU A 117 -12.32 9.65 12.50
C LEU A 117 -11.23 9.17 13.48
N ILE A 118 -10.00 9.59 13.25
CA ILE A 118 -8.92 9.48 14.23
C ILE A 118 -9.03 10.67 15.17
N VAL A 119 -9.29 10.41 16.45
CA VAL A 119 -9.38 11.44 17.47
C VAL A 119 -7.98 11.88 17.93
N LYS A 120 -7.85 13.14 18.37
CA LYS A 120 -6.63 13.62 19.04
C LYS A 120 -6.21 12.68 20.18
N GLY A 121 -4.93 12.37 20.28
CA GLY A 121 -4.34 11.45 21.26
C GLY A 121 -4.41 9.98 20.85
N ALA A 122 -5.09 9.63 19.75
CA ALA A 122 -5.09 8.26 19.26
C ALA A 122 -3.67 7.84 18.84
N LEU A 123 -3.33 6.59 19.16
CA LEU A 123 -2.04 6.00 18.83
C LEU A 123 -2.15 5.12 17.60
N LEU A 124 -1.25 5.35 16.65
CA LEU A 124 -1.09 4.57 15.43
C LEU A 124 0.34 4.04 15.33
N LYS A 125 0.53 2.98 14.55
CA LYS A 125 1.84 2.40 14.29
C LYS A 125 2.16 2.41 12.80
N ALA A 126 3.41 2.65 12.45
CA ALA A 126 3.93 2.39 11.10
C ALA A 126 5.22 1.58 11.19
N PHE A 127 5.51 0.79 10.15
CA PHE A 127 6.73 0.00 10.07
C PHE A 127 7.74 0.66 9.13
N HIS A 128 8.99 0.71 9.59
CA HIS A 128 10.10 1.37 8.94
C HIS A 128 11.24 0.38 8.74
N THR A 129 12.20 0.75 7.89
CA THR A 129 13.47 0.03 7.83
C THR A 129 14.34 0.44 9.01
N ALA A 130 15.21 -0.47 9.47
CA ALA A 130 16.16 -0.17 10.54
C ALA A 130 17.14 0.97 10.19
N ARG A 131 17.31 1.27 8.89
CA ARG A 131 18.18 2.34 8.37
C ARG A 131 17.43 3.61 7.99
N ASP A 132 16.15 3.73 8.33
CA ASP A 132 15.38 4.93 8.03
C ASP A 132 15.79 6.08 8.97
N LEU A 133 16.96 6.66 8.67
CA LEU A 133 17.53 7.82 9.36
C LEU A 133 16.84 9.13 8.95
N THR A 134 16.00 9.09 7.90
CA THR A 134 15.42 10.30 7.30
C THR A 134 14.22 10.83 8.06
N GLY A 135 13.64 10.03 8.96
CA GLY A 135 12.44 10.39 9.71
C GLY A 135 11.22 10.66 8.82
N ARG A 136 11.24 10.23 7.54
CA ARG A 136 10.10 10.42 6.64
C ARG A 136 8.92 9.63 7.16
N VAL A 137 7.84 10.33 7.41
CA VAL A 137 6.59 9.75 7.87
C VAL A 137 5.86 9.18 6.65
N GLY A 138 5.73 7.86 6.58
CA GLY A 138 4.93 7.19 5.55
C GLY A 138 3.44 7.55 5.67
N ARG A 139 2.66 7.25 4.63
CA ARG A 139 1.21 7.59 4.59
C ARG A 139 0.30 6.47 5.11
N PHE A 140 0.85 5.28 5.34
CA PHE A 140 0.12 4.12 5.80
C PHE A 140 0.46 3.81 7.25
N PHE A 141 -0.59 3.66 8.06
CA PHE A 141 -0.53 3.37 9.48
C PHE A 141 -1.41 2.18 9.81
N THR A 142 -1.24 1.60 10.98
CA THR A 142 -1.99 0.44 11.45
C THR A 142 -2.21 0.53 12.96
N LEU A 143 -2.94 -0.45 13.51
CA LEU A 143 -3.16 -0.60 14.94
C LEU A 143 -1.88 -1.08 15.66
N LEU A 144 -1.78 -0.81 16.96
CA LEU A 144 -0.59 -1.10 17.76
C LEU A 144 -0.24 -2.60 17.84
N GLN A 145 -1.23 -3.48 17.72
CA GLN A 145 -1.06 -4.94 17.75
C GLN A 145 -0.73 -5.56 16.39
N ALA A 146 -0.84 -4.81 15.29
CA ALA A 146 -0.62 -5.36 13.95
C ALA A 146 0.83 -5.83 13.75
N SER A 147 1.05 -6.90 13.01
CA SER A 147 2.39 -7.40 12.70
C SER A 147 2.81 -6.96 11.28
N PRO A 148 4.13 -6.81 11.01
CA PRO A 148 4.61 -6.52 9.65
C PRO A 148 4.13 -7.54 8.61
N GLY A 149 3.95 -8.80 9.02
CA GLY A 149 3.52 -9.89 8.15
C GLY A 149 2.11 -9.73 7.59
N SER A 150 1.29 -8.84 8.15
CA SER A 150 -0.10 -8.61 7.73
C SER A 150 -0.29 -7.40 6.81
N LEU A 151 0.78 -6.66 6.47
CA LEU A 151 0.68 -5.33 5.85
C LEU A 151 1.25 -5.24 4.45
N ALA A 152 1.51 -6.36 3.79
CA ALA A 152 2.08 -6.38 2.45
C ALA A 152 3.25 -5.37 2.26
N ILE A 153 4.19 -5.35 3.21
CA ILE A 153 5.38 -4.48 3.20
C ILE A 153 6.67 -5.30 2.98
N PRO A 154 7.75 -4.68 2.45
CA PRO A 154 9.07 -5.29 2.31
C PRO A 154 9.60 -5.98 3.59
N HIS A 155 10.33 -7.10 3.43
CA HIS A 155 10.94 -7.85 4.55
C HIS A 155 11.89 -7.02 5.43
N ASP A 156 12.46 -5.93 4.92
CA ASP A 156 13.35 -5.05 5.68
C ASP A 156 12.58 -3.99 6.51
N GLN A 157 11.28 -3.82 6.27
CA GLN A 157 10.40 -2.90 7.02
C GLN A 157 9.78 -3.61 8.22
N MET A 158 10.60 -3.87 9.24
CA MET A 158 10.19 -4.62 10.43
C MET A 158 10.13 -3.76 11.69
N THR A 159 10.71 -2.56 11.67
CA THR A 159 10.84 -1.75 12.88
C THR A 159 9.59 -0.90 13.07
N GLY A 160 8.79 -1.21 14.08
CA GLY A 160 7.57 -0.47 14.43
C GLY A 160 7.88 0.85 15.13
N ARG A 161 7.28 1.93 14.66
CA ARG A 161 7.29 3.25 15.32
C ARG A 161 5.87 3.69 15.62
N ILE A 162 5.67 4.23 16.81
CA ILE A 162 4.37 4.71 17.29
C ILE A 162 4.26 6.21 17.00
N TYR A 163 3.07 6.61 16.58
CA TYR A 163 2.69 7.99 16.31
C TYR A 163 1.42 8.32 17.09
N GLU A 164 1.35 9.53 17.62
CA GLU A 164 0.19 10.08 18.30
C GLU A 164 -0.47 11.15 17.44
N ALA A 165 -1.80 11.12 17.36
CA ALA A 165 -2.60 12.13 16.68
C ALA A 165 -2.55 13.47 17.43
N ALA A 166 -1.90 14.48 16.86
CA ALA A 166 -1.81 15.83 17.44
C ALA A 166 -3.15 16.59 17.35
N CYS A 167 -4.00 16.23 16.40
CA CYS A 167 -5.34 16.75 16.19
C CYS A 167 -6.28 15.63 15.73
N SER A 168 -7.60 15.87 15.74
CA SER A 168 -8.56 14.94 15.14
C SER A 168 -8.59 15.10 13.62
N PHE A 169 -8.61 13.99 12.88
CA PHE A 169 -8.65 14.00 11.41
C PHE A 169 -9.32 12.74 10.86
N THR A 170 -9.78 12.79 9.62
CA THR A 170 -10.31 11.62 8.92
C THR A 170 -9.19 10.85 8.21
N SER A 171 -9.28 9.52 8.24
CA SER A 171 -8.43 8.60 7.50
C SER A 171 -9.28 7.59 6.72
N LEU A 172 -8.70 6.94 5.71
CA LEU A 172 -9.35 5.79 5.06
C LEU A 172 -8.93 4.52 5.79
N ALA A 173 -9.87 3.88 6.48
CA ALA A 173 -9.68 2.58 7.08
C ALA A 173 -10.03 1.47 6.06
N SER A 174 -9.10 0.53 5.88
CA SER A 174 -9.25 -0.57 4.93
C SER A 174 -8.41 -1.78 5.36
N THR A 175 -8.72 -2.96 4.82
CA THR A 175 -7.83 -4.13 4.92
C THR A 175 -6.79 -4.07 3.82
N VAL A 176 -5.53 -4.41 4.15
CA VAL A 176 -4.43 -4.43 3.18
C VAL A 176 -4.63 -5.58 2.20
N ALA A 177 -4.54 -5.32 0.90
CA ALA A 177 -4.48 -6.37 -0.12
C ALA A 177 -3.10 -7.04 -0.14
N ASP A 178 -3.07 -8.30 -0.56
CA ASP A 178 -1.82 -8.91 -1.00
C ASP A 178 -1.23 -8.09 -2.15
N ALA A 179 0.08 -7.88 -2.13
CA ALA A 179 0.73 -7.03 -3.11
C ALA A 179 2.13 -7.54 -3.44
N TYR A 180 2.55 -7.22 -4.66
CA TYR A 180 3.95 -7.31 -5.03
C TYR A 180 4.66 -6.02 -4.59
N VAL A 181 5.63 -6.14 -3.71
CA VAL A 181 6.34 -5.00 -3.12
C VAL A 181 7.66 -4.77 -3.84
N ASP A 182 7.65 -3.87 -4.81
CA ASP A 182 8.80 -3.52 -5.65
C ASP A 182 9.36 -2.12 -5.37
N TRP A 183 8.60 -1.27 -4.68
CA TRP A 183 8.99 0.12 -4.37
C TRP A 183 10.26 0.22 -3.51
N ALA A 184 10.68 -0.86 -2.85
CA ALA A 184 11.92 -0.91 -2.06
C ALA A 184 13.18 -1.19 -2.90
N MET A 185 13.05 -1.41 -4.21
CA MET A 185 14.18 -1.71 -5.09
C MET A 185 15.28 -0.66 -5.11
N HIS A 186 14.94 0.62 -4.97
CA HIS A 186 15.93 1.71 -4.87
C HIS A 186 16.87 1.54 -3.66
N ARG A 187 16.52 0.70 -2.68
CA ARG A 187 17.35 0.34 -1.52
C ARG A 187 18.10 -0.99 -1.70
N GLY A 188 18.08 -1.57 -2.90
CA GLY A 188 18.69 -2.87 -3.20
C GLY A 188 17.86 -4.08 -2.73
N VAL A 189 16.59 -3.88 -2.37
CA VAL A 189 15.69 -4.96 -1.98
C VAL A 189 15.05 -5.56 -3.22
N LEU A 190 15.18 -6.88 -3.40
CA LEU A 190 14.50 -7.56 -4.50
C LEU A 190 12.98 -7.48 -4.31
N PRO A 191 12.22 -7.32 -5.40
CA PRO A 191 10.76 -7.36 -5.33
C PRO A 191 10.24 -8.68 -4.73
N GLN A 192 9.16 -8.60 -3.96
CA GLN A 192 8.61 -9.73 -3.22
C GLN A 192 7.09 -9.77 -3.31
N TYR A 193 6.50 -10.95 -3.45
CA TYR A 193 5.08 -11.10 -3.17
C TYR A 193 4.85 -11.13 -1.66
N ARG A 194 3.86 -10.37 -1.17
CA ARG A 194 3.56 -10.25 0.25
C ARG A 194 2.07 -10.34 0.51
N HIS A 195 1.72 -11.10 1.55
CA HIS A 195 0.35 -11.18 2.01
C HIS A 195 -0.06 -9.93 2.81
N GLY A 196 -1.29 -9.51 2.59
CA GLY A 196 -2.01 -8.49 3.34
C GLY A 196 -2.89 -9.11 4.42
N GLY A 197 -4.04 -8.49 4.69
CA GLY A 197 -5.03 -8.94 5.67
C GLY A 197 -5.08 -8.16 6.98
N GLY A 198 -4.09 -7.30 7.24
CA GLY A 198 -4.08 -6.38 8.37
C GLY A 198 -4.94 -5.14 8.12
N LEU A 199 -5.39 -4.49 9.20
CA LEU A 199 -6.06 -3.18 9.09
C LEU A 199 -5.02 -2.10 8.82
N GLN A 200 -5.28 -1.24 7.84
CA GLN A 200 -4.50 -0.05 7.55
C GLN A 200 -5.35 1.22 7.57
N PHE A 201 -4.68 2.34 7.83
CA PHE A 201 -5.20 3.69 7.76
C PHE A 201 -4.33 4.51 6.81
N TYR A 202 -4.93 5.02 5.73
CA TYR A 202 -4.26 5.97 4.86
C TYR A 202 -4.45 7.40 5.37
N VAL A 203 -3.34 8.12 5.54
CA VAL A 203 -3.32 9.50 6.02
C VAL A 203 -2.53 10.36 5.02
N TRP A 204 -3.20 11.34 4.42
CA TRP A 204 -2.51 12.37 3.64
C TRP A 204 -1.86 13.42 4.55
N SER A 205 -0.64 13.82 4.20
CA SER A 205 0.22 14.73 4.98
C SER A 205 0.26 14.40 6.47
N PRO A 206 0.69 13.18 6.83
CA PRO A 206 0.72 12.71 8.21
C PRO A 206 1.60 13.59 9.11
N GLU A 207 2.64 14.21 8.59
CA GLU A 207 3.51 15.16 9.30
C GLU A 207 2.78 16.36 9.93
N LEU A 208 1.59 16.71 9.40
CA LEU A 208 0.77 17.80 9.93
C LEU A 208 -0.20 17.33 11.04
N LYS A 209 -0.38 16.02 11.19
CA LYS A 209 -1.45 15.41 11.99
C LYS A 209 -0.92 14.45 13.06
N LEU A 210 0.25 13.88 12.83
CA LEU A 210 0.83 12.80 13.62
C LEU A 210 2.22 13.20 14.10
N GLN A 211 2.50 12.93 15.37
CA GLN A 211 3.80 13.16 15.97
C GLN A 211 4.38 11.83 16.42
N PRO A 212 5.67 11.55 16.15
CA PRO A 212 6.30 10.33 16.63
C PRO A 212 6.39 10.34 18.16
N VAL A 213 5.95 9.27 18.80
CA VAL A 213 6.07 9.11 20.25
C VAL A 213 7.53 8.79 20.59
N PRO A 214 8.18 9.54 21.51
CA PRO A 214 9.52 9.23 21.97
C PRO A 214 9.58 7.86 22.63
N GLY A 215 10.49 7.00 22.19
CA GLY A 215 10.67 5.67 22.76
C GLY A 215 11.52 4.76 21.88
N PRO A 216 11.99 3.63 22.40
CA PRO A 216 12.70 2.65 21.59
C PRO A 216 11.78 2.13 20.49
N ALA A 217 12.32 2.03 19.28
CA ALA A 217 11.59 1.46 18.17
C ALA A 217 11.28 -0.03 18.48
N GLN A 218 10.04 -0.46 18.24
CA GLN A 218 9.61 -1.81 18.57
C GLN A 218 9.96 -2.75 17.42
N THR A 219 11.04 -3.51 17.56
CA THR A 219 11.31 -4.65 16.68
C THR A 219 10.45 -5.83 17.15
N PRO A 220 9.70 -6.51 16.27
CA PRO A 220 9.07 -7.76 16.63
C PRO A 220 10.14 -8.70 17.17
N LEU A 221 9.98 -9.14 18.42
CA LEU A 221 10.76 -10.26 18.92
C LEU A 221 10.45 -11.44 17.99
N GLY A 222 11.50 -12.05 17.44
CA GLY A 222 11.37 -13.25 16.61
C GLY A 222 10.56 -14.34 17.34
N PRO A 223 10.13 -15.40 16.64
CA PRO A 223 9.38 -16.47 17.28
C PRO A 223 10.16 -16.93 18.51
N VAL A 224 9.52 -16.83 19.67
CA VAL A 224 10.01 -17.44 20.90
C VAL A 224 10.10 -18.92 20.60
N VAL A 225 11.29 -19.41 20.31
CA VAL A 225 11.59 -20.84 20.38
C VAL A 225 11.31 -21.19 21.83
N ARG A 226 10.11 -21.73 22.10
CA ARG A 226 9.83 -22.41 23.35
C ARG A 226 10.87 -23.51 23.42
N GLY A 227 11.91 -23.27 24.21
CA GLY A 227 12.86 -24.29 24.57
C GLY A 227 12.08 -25.41 25.22
N SER A 228 11.95 -26.52 24.50
CA SER A 228 11.59 -27.81 25.09
C SER A 228 12.72 -28.19 26.03
N ARG A 229 12.60 -27.81 27.31
CA ARG A 229 13.34 -28.41 28.41
C ARG A 229 12.35 -28.87 29.45
N SER A 230 12.13 -30.18 29.51
CA SER A 230 12.33 -31.01 30.70
C SER A 230 11.58 -32.33 30.54
N GLY A 231 12.29 -33.43 30.75
CA GLY A 231 11.74 -34.78 30.78
C GLY A 231 12.89 -35.78 30.82
N THR A 232 13.46 -35.93 32.01
CA THR A 232 14.36 -36.97 32.55
C THR A 232 14.75 -38.14 31.66
#